data_AF-A0A1N7HSN8-F1
#
_entry.id   AF-A0A1N7HSN8-F1
#
_cell.length_a   1.000
_cell.length_b   1.000
_cell.length_c   1.000
_cell.angle_alpha   90.00
_cell.angle_beta   90.00
_cell.angle_gamma   90.00
#
_symmetry.space_group_name_H-M   'P 1'
#
loop_
_entity.id
_entity.type
_entity.pdbx_description
1 polymer ?
#
loop_
_entity_poly.entity_id
_entity_poly.type
_entity_poly.pdbx_seq_one_letter_code
_entity_poly.pdbx_strand_id
1 'polypeptide(L)'
;MGKKTSLINCHAHIFTGDHVPPYLAKTFLPWPLYYILSLSIIVGGFRLYFDTLGKWRFKPRYKRVESMLYDVKIQASRTIAGKIVAFLLGILLFANVFYIIYDWIGLIGFSPSILGEELLTIRSTLGSYHLVQNFKSFYVQITLVLTFLILFKSGRNFIFFILKKIYAFLGILPGRQTKELLERYLNIGRYAFHRQQSSTYMDLRDQYPKNTGFVILPMDMEYMEAGKLKKGSGYLDQMAELVELKQNKEFSDFVFPFVFADPRRLEEQDDYFRCRITNNHVELLDCYIKEYIMDHHFSGFKIYPALGYYPFDERLLPLWKYAADNNLPIMTHCIKGTIFYRGTKKKEWDRHPIFQQNIGSELYEPLLLKQTKNIDFINNFTHPLNYLCLLDETLLRKVVKDAKDPKIRELFGYTDEKTKLTCNLSKLKICFAHYGGDDEWKRFLEMERYDFSKQIITHPDRGIKFFPEKNEKPTPGKMEQLWKYVDWYSLISSMMLQYENVYADISYIVHSDEIHPLLKHSLKNENLKDKILFGTDFYVVRNHKTEKYMLAECYHNLGDAELDTIAYVNPKRFLFNNIHGNIKI
;
A
#
# COMPACT_ATOMS: atom_id res chain seq x y z
N MET A 1 -2.74 -2.55 41.21
CA MET A 1 -2.62 -1.46 40.21
C MET A 1 -2.67 -2.11 38.84
N GLY A 2 -3.74 -1.87 38.06
CA GLY A 2 -3.89 -2.47 36.72
C GLY A 2 -2.76 -2.00 35.80
N LYS A 3 -2.06 -2.95 35.17
CA LYS A 3 -0.99 -2.68 34.21
C LYS A 3 -1.57 -1.77 33.10
N LYS A 4 -1.09 -0.54 33.00
CA LYS A 4 -1.45 0.34 31.87
C LYS A 4 -0.90 -0.31 30.60
N THR A 5 -1.77 -0.90 29.79
CA THR A 5 -1.43 -1.42 28.46
C THR A 5 -1.32 -0.25 27.48
N SER A 6 -0.26 0.54 27.61
CA SER A 6 0.10 1.49 26.56
C SER A 6 0.62 0.70 25.35
N LEU A 7 0.09 0.94 24.17
CA LEU A 7 0.52 0.30 22.92
C LEU A 7 0.88 1.38 21.90
N ILE A 8 1.74 1.06 20.95
CA ILE A 8 2.14 1.91 19.84
C ILE A 8 2.04 1.10 18.57
N ASN A 9 1.17 1.53 17.66
CA ASN A 9 1.09 1.02 16.31
C ASN A 9 2.05 1.84 15.44
N CYS A 10 3.17 1.24 15.05
CA CYS A 10 4.24 1.92 14.31
C CYS A 10 3.93 2.16 12.82
N HIS A 11 2.77 1.73 12.32
CA HIS A 11 2.47 1.83 10.91
C HIS A 11 0.96 1.95 10.66
N ALA A 12 0.53 3.19 10.43
CA ALA A 12 -0.82 3.50 9.98
C ALA A 12 -0.83 4.63 8.95
N HIS A 13 -1.75 4.55 8.02
CA HIS A 13 -2.10 5.58 7.05
C HIS A 13 -3.51 6.11 7.31
N ILE A 14 -3.67 7.42 7.24
CA ILE A 14 -4.96 8.08 7.42
C ILE A 14 -5.35 8.99 6.25
N PHE A 15 -4.55 9.01 5.17
CA PHE A 15 -4.86 9.78 3.97
C PHE A 15 -6.19 9.32 3.34
N THR A 16 -6.95 10.27 2.80
CA THR A 16 -8.27 9.99 2.22
C THR A 16 -8.16 9.59 0.75
N GLY A 17 -9.26 9.12 0.16
CA GLY A 17 -9.31 8.82 -1.28
C GLY A 17 -9.05 10.02 -2.18
N ASP A 18 -9.17 11.26 -1.69
CA ASP A 18 -8.86 12.47 -2.45
C ASP A 18 -7.33 12.70 -2.57
N HIS A 19 -6.53 12.15 -1.65
CA HIS A 19 -5.06 12.18 -1.67
C HIS A 19 -4.44 11.10 -2.57
N VAL A 20 -5.26 10.33 -3.29
CA VAL A 20 -4.80 9.23 -4.14
C VAL A 20 -5.07 9.59 -5.61
N PRO A 21 -4.07 9.44 -6.51
CA PRO A 21 -4.25 9.75 -7.91
C PRO A 21 -5.36 8.92 -8.59
N PRO A 22 -6.09 9.51 -9.56
CA PRO A 22 -7.28 8.89 -10.13
C PRO A 22 -7.00 7.63 -10.96
N TYR A 23 -5.80 7.49 -11.54
CA TYR A 23 -5.50 6.45 -12.55
C TYR A 23 -4.57 5.36 -12.01
N LEU A 24 -4.79 4.89 -10.78
CA LEU A 24 -4.02 3.77 -10.22
C LEU A 24 -4.10 2.50 -11.09
N ALA A 25 -5.19 2.30 -11.84
CA ALA A 25 -5.40 1.15 -12.71
C ALA A 25 -4.75 1.28 -14.10
N LYS A 26 -4.06 2.40 -14.42
CA LYS A 26 -3.44 2.67 -15.73
C LYS A 26 -2.54 1.53 -16.24
N THR A 27 -1.87 0.81 -15.33
CA THR A 27 -0.98 -0.31 -15.68
C THR A 27 -1.68 -1.67 -15.76
N PHE A 28 -2.96 -1.75 -15.37
CA PHE A 28 -3.74 -3.00 -15.30
C PHE A 28 -4.93 -3.01 -16.27
N LEU A 29 -5.48 -1.84 -16.60
CA LEU A 29 -6.62 -1.67 -17.49
C LEU A 29 -6.18 -0.92 -18.76
N PRO A 30 -6.53 -1.40 -19.97
CA PRO A 30 -6.20 -0.70 -21.21
C PRO A 30 -6.99 0.61 -21.33
N TRP A 31 -6.51 1.50 -22.21
CA TRP A 31 -7.28 2.67 -22.61
C TRP A 31 -8.53 2.24 -23.40
N PRO A 32 -9.72 2.87 -23.21
CA PRO A 32 -10.03 3.97 -22.29
C PRO A 32 -10.55 3.53 -20.90
N LEU A 33 -10.55 2.23 -20.58
CA LEU A 33 -11.22 1.67 -19.40
C LEU A 33 -10.73 2.25 -18.07
N TYR A 34 -9.42 2.51 -17.91
CA TYR A 34 -8.89 3.07 -16.66
C TYR A 34 -9.34 4.52 -16.38
N TYR A 35 -9.78 5.27 -17.40
CA TYR A 35 -10.37 6.60 -17.21
C TYR A 35 -11.81 6.48 -16.68
N ILE A 36 -12.57 5.53 -17.23
CA ILE A 36 -13.97 5.28 -16.87
C ILE A 36 -14.08 4.68 -15.47
N LEU A 37 -13.17 3.78 -15.11
CA LEU A 37 -13.07 3.17 -13.78
C LEU A 37 -12.05 3.90 -12.89
N SER A 38 -11.92 5.22 -13.05
CA SER A 38 -11.02 6.02 -12.22
C SER A 38 -11.45 6.00 -10.77
N LEU A 39 -10.46 6.10 -9.87
CA LEU A 39 -10.70 6.08 -8.43
C LEU A 39 -11.65 7.20 -7.99
N SER A 40 -11.55 8.38 -8.61
CA SER A 40 -12.44 9.51 -8.29
C SER A 40 -13.91 9.23 -8.60
N ILE A 41 -14.21 8.51 -9.69
CA ILE A 41 -15.58 8.09 -10.02
C ILE A 41 -16.09 7.09 -8.98
N ILE A 42 -15.25 6.12 -8.60
CA ILE A 42 -15.59 5.10 -7.61
C ILE A 42 -15.85 5.75 -6.25
N VAL A 43 -14.94 6.59 -5.76
CA VAL A 43 -15.07 7.37 -4.52
C VAL A 43 -16.33 8.24 -4.57
N GLY A 44 -16.60 8.92 -5.69
CA GLY A 44 -17.82 9.71 -5.88
C GLY A 44 -19.10 8.86 -5.80
N GLY A 45 -19.12 7.68 -6.41
CA GLY A 45 -20.23 6.73 -6.35
C GLY A 45 -20.48 6.21 -4.94
N PHE A 46 -19.42 5.85 -4.20
CA PHE A 46 -19.54 5.46 -2.79
C PHE A 46 -20.04 6.60 -1.91
N ARG A 47 -19.55 7.84 -2.10
CA ARG A 47 -20.05 9.02 -1.39
C ARG A 47 -21.54 9.22 -1.66
N LEU A 48 -21.98 9.18 -2.92
CA LEU A 48 -23.40 9.25 -3.27
C LEU A 48 -24.21 8.14 -2.58
N TYR A 49 -23.70 6.91 -2.60
CA TYR A 49 -24.37 5.80 -1.94
C TYR A 49 -24.52 6.06 -0.42
N PHE A 50 -23.44 6.35 0.29
CA PHE A 50 -23.50 6.51 1.75
C PHE A 50 -24.20 7.80 2.20
N ASP A 51 -24.02 8.90 1.47
CA ASP A 51 -24.61 10.19 1.83
C ASP A 51 -26.11 10.26 1.52
N THR A 52 -26.56 9.60 0.44
CA THR A 52 -27.97 9.70 0.00
C THR A 52 -28.69 8.35 -0.05
N LEU A 53 -28.23 7.39 -0.87
CA LEU A 53 -29.01 6.19 -1.21
C LEU A 53 -29.14 5.22 -0.02
N GLY A 54 -28.04 5.00 0.71
CA GLY A 54 -27.96 4.15 1.89
C GLY A 54 -28.74 4.70 3.08
N LYS A 55 -28.91 6.03 3.17
CA LYS A 55 -29.78 6.66 4.16
C LYS A 55 -31.26 6.60 3.77
N TRP A 56 -31.57 6.42 2.50
CA TRP A 56 -32.95 6.39 2.00
C TRP A 56 -33.77 5.26 2.62
N ARG A 57 -33.15 4.09 2.88
CA ARG A 57 -33.80 2.94 3.53
C ARG A 57 -34.35 3.24 4.93
N PHE A 58 -33.79 4.24 5.61
CA PHE A 58 -34.22 4.64 6.94
C PHE A 58 -35.34 5.68 6.92
N LYS A 59 -35.68 6.25 5.75
CA LYS A 59 -36.72 7.28 5.63
C LYS A 59 -38.13 6.66 5.68
N PRO A 60 -39.13 7.34 6.28
CA PRO A 60 -40.51 6.83 6.35
C PRO A 60 -41.15 6.52 4.99
N ARG A 61 -40.78 7.27 3.94
CA ARG A 61 -41.28 7.01 2.57
C ARG A 61 -40.79 5.66 2.03
N TYR A 62 -39.54 5.30 2.29
CA TYR A 62 -39.00 4.00 1.89
C TYR A 62 -39.73 2.87 2.60
N LYS A 63 -39.90 2.96 3.93
CA LYS A 63 -40.64 1.95 4.71
C LYS A 63 -42.07 1.75 4.20
N ARG A 64 -42.74 2.84 3.77
CA ARG A 64 -44.08 2.78 3.14
C ARG A 64 -44.06 2.05 1.79
N VAL A 65 -43.09 2.36 0.93
CA VAL A 65 -42.92 1.69 -0.37
C VAL A 65 -42.56 0.22 -0.16
N GLU A 66 -41.67 -0.09 0.78
CA GLU A 66 -41.28 -1.46 1.14
C GLU A 66 -42.50 -2.27 1.63
N SER A 67 -43.34 -1.69 2.50
CA SER A 67 -44.59 -2.30 2.93
C SER A 67 -45.54 -2.54 1.77
N MET A 68 -45.75 -1.55 0.90
CA MET A 68 -46.61 -1.68 -0.28
C MET A 68 -46.11 -2.79 -1.21
N LEU A 69 -44.80 -2.86 -1.48
CA LEU A 69 -44.20 -3.89 -2.32
C LEU A 69 -44.34 -5.27 -1.68
N TYR A 70 -44.22 -5.37 -0.35
CA TYR A 70 -44.47 -6.60 0.40
C TYR A 70 -45.93 -7.03 0.28
N ASP A 71 -46.89 -6.11 0.41
CA ASP A 71 -48.32 -6.38 0.33
C ASP A 71 -48.73 -6.88 -1.08
N VAL A 72 -48.22 -6.24 -2.14
CA VAL A 72 -48.41 -6.70 -3.53
C VAL A 72 -47.83 -8.11 -3.71
N LYS A 73 -46.61 -8.34 -3.21
CA LYS A 73 -45.92 -9.62 -3.34
C LYS A 73 -46.63 -10.74 -2.59
N ILE A 74 -47.09 -10.47 -1.36
CA ILE A 74 -47.76 -11.48 -0.54
C ILE A 74 -49.11 -11.84 -1.15
N GLN A 75 -49.86 -10.85 -1.65
CA GLN A 75 -51.14 -11.06 -2.33
C GLN A 75 -50.98 -11.93 -3.59
N ALA A 76 -49.97 -11.66 -4.42
CA ALA A 76 -49.64 -12.49 -5.57
C ALA A 76 -49.20 -13.91 -5.18
N SER A 77 -48.58 -14.09 -4.02
CA SER A 77 -48.06 -15.39 -3.56
C SER A 77 -49.06 -16.28 -2.81
N ARG A 78 -50.19 -15.73 -2.35
CA ARG A 78 -51.16 -16.44 -1.50
C ARG A 78 -52.12 -17.36 -2.26
N THR A 79 -52.36 -17.09 -3.54
CA THR A 79 -53.29 -17.88 -4.37
C THR A 79 -52.57 -18.55 -5.54
N ILE A 80 -53.06 -19.71 -5.97
CA ILE A 80 -52.51 -20.42 -7.14
C ILE A 80 -52.63 -19.53 -8.40
N ALA A 81 -53.79 -18.91 -8.60
CA ALA A 81 -54.02 -17.98 -9.70
C ALA A 81 -53.06 -16.77 -9.65
N GLY A 82 -52.84 -16.18 -8.47
CA GLY A 82 -51.89 -15.08 -8.28
C GLY A 82 -50.45 -15.46 -8.64
N LYS A 83 -50.01 -16.68 -8.25
CA LYS A 83 -48.68 -17.20 -8.61
C LYS A 83 -48.53 -17.36 -10.12
N ILE A 84 -49.56 -17.87 -10.80
CA ILE A 84 -49.56 -18.04 -12.27
C ILE A 84 -49.49 -16.68 -12.97
N VAL A 85 -50.33 -15.72 -12.57
CA VAL A 85 -50.34 -14.37 -13.16
C VAL A 85 -49.01 -13.66 -12.94
N ALA A 86 -48.47 -13.70 -11.71
CA ALA A 86 -47.17 -13.08 -11.41
C ALA A 86 -46.02 -13.74 -12.18
N PHE A 87 -46.08 -15.05 -12.42
CA PHE A 87 -45.11 -15.77 -13.24
C PHE A 87 -45.15 -15.33 -14.70
N LEU A 88 -46.35 -15.27 -15.30
CA LEU A 88 -46.53 -14.84 -16.70
C LEU A 88 -46.11 -13.37 -16.92
N LEU A 89 -46.50 -12.47 -16.00
CA LEU A 89 -46.05 -11.08 -16.02
C LEU A 89 -44.53 -10.97 -15.84
N GLY A 90 -43.94 -11.83 -15.00
CA GLY A 90 -42.50 -11.92 -14.82
C GLY A 90 -41.76 -12.34 -16.10
N ILE A 91 -42.29 -13.32 -16.84
CA ILE A 91 -41.74 -13.74 -18.14
C ILE A 91 -41.80 -12.60 -19.16
N LEU A 92 -42.94 -11.93 -19.25
CA LEU A 92 -43.14 -10.81 -20.18
C LEU A 92 -42.17 -9.66 -19.89
N LEU A 93 -42.06 -9.27 -18.61
CA LEU A 93 -41.16 -8.22 -18.18
C LEU A 93 -39.69 -8.62 -18.38
N PHE A 94 -39.34 -9.88 -18.11
CA PHE A 94 -38.00 -10.40 -18.38
C PHE A 94 -37.64 -10.33 -19.86
N ALA A 95 -38.53 -10.75 -20.77
CA ALA A 95 -38.29 -10.71 -22.21
C ALA A 95 -38.02 -9.28 -22.69
N ASN A 96 -38.83 -8.31 -22.24
CA ASN A 96 -38.61 -6.89 -22.58
C ASN A 96 -37.29 -6.35 -22.02
N VAL A 97 -36.98 -6.62 -20.75
CA VAL A 97 -35.73 -6.19 -20.12
C VAL A 97 -34.50 -6.84 -20.76
N PHE A 98 -34.59 -8.11 -21.16
CA PHE A 98 -33.52 -8.82 -21.87
C PHE A 98 -33.12 -8.09 -23.15
N TYR A 99 -34.10 -7.75 -24.00
CA TYR A 99 -33.81 -7.05 -25.28
C TYR A 99 -33.37 -5.59 -25.07
N ILE A 100 -33.87 -4.90 -24.04
CA ILE A 100 -33.38 -3.56 -23.68
C ILE A 100 -31.88 -3.62 -23.30
N ILE A 101 -31.51 -4.56 -22.43
CA ILE A 101 -30.11 -4.72 -21.99
C ILE A 101 -29.23 -5.16 -23.15
N TYR A 102 -29.72 -6.05 -24.01
CA TYR A 102 -29.04 -6.48 -25.22
C TYR A 102 -28.72 -5.30 -26.15
N ASP A 103 -29.68 -4.41 -26.40
CA ASP A 103 -29.49 -3.21 -27.21
C ASP A 103 -28.46 -2.25 -26.57
N TRP A 104 -28.52 -2.06 -25.25
CA TRP A 104 -27.55 -1.22 -24.53
C TRP A 104 -26.12 -1.77 -24.58
N ILE A 105 -25.95 -3.09 -24.50
CA ILE A 105 -24.63 -3.73 -24.62
C ILE A 105 -24.07 -3.52 -26.03
N GLY A 106 -24.90 -3.63 -27.07
CA GLY A 106 -24.51 -3.36 -28.46
C GLY A 106 -23.98 -1.94 -28.69
N LEU A 107 -24.51 -0.94 -27.99
CA LEU A 107 -24.05 0.45 -28.06
C LEU A 107 -22.64 0.66 -27.49
N ILE A 108 -22.15 -0.23 -26.62
CA ILE A 108 -20.85 -0.13 -25.95
C ILE A 108 -19.73 -0.79 -26.79
N GLY A 109 -20.02 -1.22 -28.03
CA GLY A 109 -19.03 -1.78 -28.95
C GLY A 109 -18.77 -3.28 -28.77
N PHE A 110 -19.52 -3.95 -27.89
CA PHE A 110 -19.60 -5.40 -27.88
C PHE A 110 -20.54 -5.84 -29.00
N SER A 111 -19.96 -6.32 -30.11
CA SER A 111 -20.74 -6.95 -31.17
C SER A 111 -21.50 -8.15 -30.58
N PRO A 112 -22.85 -8.15 -30.58
CA PRO A 112 -23.64 -9.30 -30.14
C PRO A 112 -23.56 -10.50 -31.09
N SER A 113 -22.60 -10.50 -32.03
CA SER A 113 -22.46 -11.47 -33.14
C SER A 113 -22.23 -12.91 -32.72
N ILE A 114 -22.11 -13.23 -31.43
CA ILE A 114 -22.04 -14.61 -30.93
C ILE A 114 -23.45 -15.27 -30.87
N LEU A 115 -24.53 -14.48 -30.93
CA LEU A 115 -25.91 -14.95 -30.84
C LEU A 115 -26.77 -14.61 -32.09
N GLY A 116 -26.10 -14.40 -33.23
CA GLY A 116 -26.62 -13.80 -34.48
C GLY A 116 -27.82 -14.49 -35.14
N GLU A 117 -28.62 -13.67 -35.84
CA GLU A 117 -29.84 -13.95 -36.63
C GLU A 117 -31.04 -14.64 -35.92
N GLU A 118 -30.82 -15.69 -35.15
CA GLU A 118 -31.88 -16.43 -34.47
C GLU A 118 -32.60 -15.56 -33.44
N LEU A 119 -31.85 -14.77 -32.66
CA LEU A 119 -32.39 -13.87 -31.65
C LEU A 119 -33.15 -12.68 -32.24
N LEU A 120 -32.75 -12.21 -33.43
CA LEU A 120 -33.49 -11.17 -34.16
C LEU A 120 -34.81 -11.73 -34.70
N THR A 121 -34.78 -12.98 -35.17
CA THR A 121 -35.98 -13.71 -35.60
C THR A 121 -36.94 -13.89 -34.43
N ILE A 122 -36.45 -14.36 -33.27
CA ILE A 122 -37.25 -14.49 -32.04
C ILE A 122 -37.82 -13.14 -31.60
N ARG A 123 -37.02 -12.06 -31.65
CA ARG A 123 -37.49 -10.70 -31.32
C ARG A 123 -38.62 -10.26 -32.25
N SER A 124 -38.49 -10.52 -33.56
CA SER A 124 -39.51 -10.15 -34.55
C SER A 124 -40.82 -10.92 -34.33
N THR A 125 -40.74 -12.21 -34.02
CA THR A 125 -41.89 -13.06 -33.70
C THR A 125 -42.55 -12.65 -32.39
N LEU A 126 -41.77 -12.37 -31.34
CA LEU A 126 -42.34 -11.87 -30.08
C LEU A 126 -42.94 -10.46 -30.23
N GLY A 127 -42.38 -9.65 -31.14
CA GLY A 127 -42.91 -8.34 -31.50
C GLY A 127 -44.25 -8.41 -32.23
N SER A 128 -44.45 -9.37 -33.13
CA SER A 128 -45.72 -9.55 -33.85
C SER A 128 -46.86 -9.97 -32.92
N TYR A 129 -46.57 -10.69 -31.84
CA TYR A 129 -47.51 -10.99 -30.76
C TYR A 129 -47.62 -9.89 -29.69
N HIS A 130 -46.98 -8.73 -29.88
CA HIS A 130 -46.92 -7.62 -28.91
C HIS A 130 -46.35 -7.99 -27.53
N LEU A 131 -45.61 -9.10 -27.43
CA LEU A 131 -45.01 -9.58 -26.19
C LEU A 131 -43.68 -8.86 -25.88
N VAL A 132 -42.96 -8.42 -26.92
CA VAL A 132 -41.75 -7.59 -26.79
C VAL A 132 -41.95 -6.30 -27.56
N GLN A 133 -41.78 -5.15 -26.88
CA GLN A 133 -41.97 -3.84 -27.47
C GLN A 133 -40.66 -3.09 -27.61
N ASN A 134 -40.54 -2.33 -28.71
CA ASN A 134 -39.41 -1.45 -28.92
C ASN A 134 -39.69 -0.08 -28.29
N PHE A 135 -39.34 0.05 -27.01
CA PHE A 135 -39.48 1.31 -26.28
C PHE A 135 -38.41 2.31 -26.75
N LYS A 136 -38.79 3.36 -27.49
CA LYS A 136 -37.83 4.40 -27.92
C LYS A 136 -37.34 5.31 -26.78
N SER A 137 -38.16 5.48 -25.74
CA SER A 137 -37.83 6.37 -24.61
C SER A 137 -36.89 5.69 -23.62
N PHE A 138 -35.70 6.28 -23.45
CA PHE A 138 -34.70 5.81 -22.48
C PHE A 138 -35.23 5.77 -21.04
N TYR A 139 -36.10 6.72 -20.66
CA TYR A 139 -36.72 6.75 -19.33
C TYR A 139 -37.66 5.55 -19.08
N VAL A 140 -38.41 5.14 -20.10
CA VAL A 140 -39.29 3.96 -20.03
C VAL A 140 -38.46 2.69 -19.91
N GLN A 141 -37.39 2.57 -20.70
CA GLN A 141 -36.45 1.46 -20.63
C GLN A 141 -35.86 1.32 -19.21
N ILE A 142 -35.31 2.40 -18.64
CA ILE A 142 -34.78 2.41 -17.27
C ILE A 142 -35.85 2.01 -16.25
N THR A 143 -37.06 2.53 -16.38
CA THR A 143 -38.15 2.25 -15.43
C THR A 143 -38.53 0.77 -15.45
N LEU A 144 -38.61 0.14 -16.63
CA LEU A 144 -38.88 -1.29 -16.77
C LEU A 144 -37.75 -2.14 -16.17
N VAL A 145 -36.50 -1.80 -16.44
CA VAL A 145 -35.32 -2.48 -15.86
C VAL A 145 -35.35 -2.37 -14.33
N LEU A 146 -35.56 -1.17 -13.77
CA LEU A 146 -35.63 -0.97 -12.31
C LEU A 146 -36.80 -1.72 -11.68
N THR A 147 -37.97 -1.70 -12.32
CA THR A 147 -39.17 -2.41 -11.85
C THR A 147 -38.91 -3.92 -11.79
N PHE A 148 -38.29 -4.47 -12.84
CA PHE A 148 -37.92 -5.87 -12.89
C PHE A 148 -36.93 -6.26 -11.79
N LEU A 149 -35.92 -5.42 -11.55
CA LEU A 149 -34.93 -5.63 -10.49
C LEU A 149 -35.52 -5.58 -9.06
N ILE A 150 -36.49 -4.69 -8.84
CA ILE A 150 -37.14 -4.53 -7.52
C ILE A 150 -38.04 -5.73 -7.24
N LEU A 151 -38.86 -6.14 -8.22
CA LEU A 151 -39.91 -7.15 -8.01
C LEU A 151 -39.40 -8.59 -8.13
N PHE A 152 -38.44 -8.87 -9.01
CA PHE A 152 -38.04 -10.25 -9.34
C PHE A 152 -36.61 -10.56 -8.89
N LYS A 153 -36.47 -11.56 -8.02
CA LYS A 153 -35.16 -12.09 -7.59
C LYS A 153 -34.36 -12.67 -8.76
N SER A 154 -35.03 -13.34 -9.70
CA SER A 154 -34.43 -13.85 -10.93
C SER A 154 -33.85 -12.72 -11.79
N GLY A 155 -34.49 -11.55 -11.83
CA GLY A 155 -33.99 -10.39 -12.55
C GLY A 155 -32.69 -9.83 -11.97
N ARG A 156 -32.61 -9.72 -10.65
CA ARG A 156 -31.34 -9.39 -9.97
C ARG A 156 -30.26 -10.41 -10.28
N ASN A 157 -30.56 -11.70 -10.19
CA ASN A 157 -29.62 -12.77 -10.52
C ASN A 157 -29.18 -12.75 -12.00
N PHE A 158 -30.08 -12.39 -12.92
CA PHE A 158 -29.78 -12.26 -14.35
C PHE A 158 -28.87 -11.06 -14.63
N ILE A 159 -29.14 -9.89 -14.04
CA ILE A 159 -28.21 -8.76 -14.13
C ILE A 159 -26.88 -9.09 -13.48
N PHE A 160 -26.86 -9.74 -12.30
CA PHE A 160 -25.62 -10.22 -11.71
C PHE A 160 -24.91 -11.23 -12.59
N PHE A 161 -25.63 -12.09 -13.33
CA PHE A 161 -25.05 -13.02 -14.29
C PHE A 161 -24.44 -12.29 -15.50
N ILE A 162 -25.14 -11.31 -16.08
CA ILE A 162 -24.62 -10.45 -17.15
C ILE A 162 -23.41 -9.67 -16.66
N LEU A 163 -23.50 -9.01 -15.51
CA LEU A 163 -22.38 -8.32 -14.88
C LEU A 163 -21.24 -9.28 -14.58
N LYS A 164 -21.50 -10.53 -14.17
CA LYS A 164 -20.49 -11.57 -13.95
C LYS A 164 -19.86 -12.03 -15.26
N LYS A 165 -20.59 -12.01 -16.39
CA LYS A 165 -20.06 -12.33 -17.73
C LYS A 165 -19.25 -11.17 -18.31
N ILE A 166 -19.71 -9.93 -18.13
CA ILE A 166 -18.92 -8.70 -18.40
C ILE A 166 -17.69 -8.68 -17.50
N TYR A 167 -17.81 -9.07 -16.23
CA TYR A 167 -16.71 -9.21 -15.30
C TYR A 167 -15.82 -10.41 -15.63
N ALA A 168 -16.33 -11.49 -16.22
CA ALA A 168 -15.52 -12.58 -16.74
C ALA A 168 -14.78 -12.16 -18.01
N PHE A 169 -15.35 -11.26 -18.82
CA PHE A 169 -14.68 -10.60 -19.93
C PHE A 169 -13.61 -9.60 -19.45
N LEU A 170 -13.87 -8.84 -18.38
CA LEU A 170 -12.84 -8.08 -17.65
C LEU A 170 -11.85 -8.99 -16.93
N GLY A 171 -12.28 -10.19 -16.55
CA GLY A 171 -11.50 -11.27 -15.94
C GLY A 171 -10.63 -12.04 -16.93
N ILE A 172 -10.69 -11.69 -18.22
CA ILE A 172 -9.63 -11.99 -19.20
C ILE A 172 -8.35 -11.23 -18.85
N LEU A 173 -8.39 -10.24 -17.93
CA LEU A 173 -7.21 -9.69 -17.26
C LEU A 173 -6.79 -10.62 -16.11
N PRO A 174 -5.75 -11.45 -16.26
CA PRO A 174 -5.42 -12.48 -15.30
C PRO A 174 -4.44 -11.91 -14.26
N GLY A 175 -4.75 -12.06 -12.97
CA GLY A 175 -3.72 -11.92 -11.93
C GLY A 175 -4.24 -11.64 -10.52
N ARG A 176 -3.56 -12.24 -9.53
CA ARG A 176 -3.66 -11.90 -8.10
C ARG A 176 -3.63 -10.37 -7.87
N GLN A 177 -2.80 -9.68 -8.64
CA GLN A 177 -2.55 -8.24 -8.54
C GLN A 177 -3.76 -7.37 -8.95
N THR A 178 -4.52 -7.78 -9.98
CA THR A 178 -5.74 -7.07 -10.38
C THR A 178 -6.81 -7.18 -9.29
N LYS A 179 -6.91 -8.37 -8.66
CA LYS A 179 -7.82 -8.60 -7.52
C LYS A 179 -7.43 -7.72 -6.32
N GLU A 180 -6.14 -7.69 -5.95
CA GLU A 180 -5.64 -6.84 -4.86
C GLU A 180 -5.90 -5.34 -5.12
N LEU A 181 -5.74 -4.88 -6.37
CA LEU A 181 -6.08 -3.50 -6.73
C LEU A 181 -7.57 -3.20 -6.59
N LEU A 182 -8.44 -4.10 -7.04
CA LEU A 182 -9.89 -3.96 -6.91
C LEU A 182 -10.33 -3.95 -5.44
N GLU A 183 -9.78 -4.84 -4.63
CA GLU A 183 -9.98 -4.83 -3.18
C GLU A 183 -9.54 -3.50 -2.56
N ARG A 184 -8.43 -2.91 -3.04
CA ARG A 184 -7.98 -1.58 -2.58
C ARG A 184 -8.93 -0.46 -3.00
N TYR A 185 -9.47 -0.50 -4.22
CA TYR A 185 -10.50 0.44 -4.68
C TYR A 185 -11.75 0.36 -3.82
N LEU A 186 -12.17 -0.85 -3.44
CA LEU A 186 -13.27 -1.07 -2.52
C LEU A 186 -12.96 -0.50 -1.13
N ASN A 187 -11.74 -0.64 -0.63
CA ASN A 187 -11.35 -0.05 0.66
C ASN A 187 -11.31 1.48 0.64
N ILE A 188 -10.65 2.07 -0.35
CA ILE A 188 -10.66 3.53 -0.52
C ILE A 188 -12.11 4.02 -0.69
N GLY A 189 -12.94 3.27 -1.41
CA GLY A 189 -14.38 3.50 -1.54
C GLY A 189 -15.15 3.38 -0.23
N ARG A 190 -14.86 2.38 0.61
CA ARG A 190 -15.44 2.22 1.96
C ARG A 190 -15.10 3.41 2.84
N TYR A 191 -13.89 3.95 2.74
CA TYR A 191 -13.42 5.12 3.48
C TYR A 191 -13.70 6.46 2.78
N ALA A 192 -14.35 6.44 1.62
CA ALA A 192 -14.62 7.62 0.81
C ALA A 192 -15.49 8.66 1.52
N PHE A 193 -16.27 8.26 2.53
CA PHE A 193 -17.10 9.19 3.30
C PHE A 193 -16.25 10.12 4.18
N HIS A 194 -15.04 9.71 4.58
CA HIS A 194 -14.11 10.61 5.25
C HIS A 194 -13.51 11.56 4.22
N ARG A 195 -13.64 12.86 4.51
CA ARG A 195 -13.04 13.93 3.71
C ARG A 195 -11.82 14.56 4.36
N GLN A 196 -11.56 14.22 5.62
CA GLN A 196 -10.45 14.72 6.42
C GLN A 196 -9.74 13.54 7.10
N GLN A 197 -8.42 13.65 7.27
CA GLN A 197 -7.58 12.66 7.94
C GLN A 197 -7.96 12.48 9.42
N SER A 198 -8.41 13.56 10.09
CA SER A 198 -8.86 13.54 11.48
C SER A 198 -9.99 12.53 11.71
N SER A 199 -10.94 12.44 10.79
CA SER A 199 -12.06 11.50 10.88
C SER A 199 -11.59 10.05 10.71
N THR A 200 -10.66 9.81 9.79
CA THR A 200 -10.07 8.49 9.57
C THR A 200 -9.21 8.05 10.76
N TYR A 201 -8.50 8.99 11.40
CA TYR A 201 -7.76 8.74 12.63
C TYR A 201 -8.67 8.37 13.81
N MET A 202 -9.80 9.08 14.00
CA MET A 202 -10.76 8.75 15.06
C MET A 202 -11.29 7.32 14.91
N ASP A 203 -11.65 6.92 13.69
CA ASP A 203 -12.09 5.55 13.38
C ASP A 203 -11.00 4.49 13.65
N LEU A 204 -9.73 4.83 13.44
CA LEU A 204 -8.61 3.97 13.80
C LEU A 204 -8.47 3.86 15.32
N ARG A 205 -8.34 5.00 16.00
CA ARG A 205 -8.15 5.11 17.45
C ARG A 205 -9.22 4.34 18.22
N ASP A 206 -10.48 4.46 17.81
CA ASP A 206 -11.63 3.86 18.50
C ASP A 206 -11.68 2.32 18.39
N GLN A 207 -10.77 1.72 17.62
CA GLN A 207 -10.59 0.25 17.55
C GLN A 207 -9.54 -0.28 18.52
N TYR A 208 -8.81 0.59 19.22
CA TYR A 208 -7.73 0.23 20.14
C TYR A 208 -8.06 0.62 21.59
N PRO A 209 -7.35 0.04 22.60
CA PRO A 209 -7.42 0.52 23.97
C PRO A 209 -7.11 2.01 24.10
N LYS A 210 -7.63 2.62 25.18
CA LYS A 210 -7.27 4.01 25.51
C LYS A 210 -5.74 4.10 25.73
N ASN A 211 -5.16 5.23 25.31
CA ASN A 211 -3.72 5.51 25.37
C ASN A 211 -2.85 4.72 24.36
N THR A 212 -3.43 4.22 23.27
CA THR A 212 -2.63 3.73 22.14
C THR A 212 -2.08 4.88 21.31
N GLY A 213 -0.76 4.87 21.08
CA GLY A 213 -0.07 5.77 20.17
C GLY A 213 -0.04 5.23 18.74
N PHE A 214 0.01 6.14 17.76
CA PHE A 214 0.02 5.78 16.35
C PHE A 214 1.10 6.57 15.61
N VAL A 215 1.99 5.84 14.93
CA VAL A 215 2.87 6.42 13.93
C VAL A 215 2.09 6.59 12.64
N ILE A 216 1.87 7.85 12.27
CA ILE A 216 1.09 8.21 11.10
C ILE A 216 2.05 8.48 9.94
N LEU A 217 1.93 7.67 8.90
CA LEU A 217 2.79 7.72 7.73
C LEU A 217 2.03 8.40 6.58
N PRO A 218 2.35 9.66 6.24
CA PRO A 218 1.81 10.26 5.02
C PRO A 218 2.36 9.56 3.78
N MET A 219 1.74 9.83 2.64
CA MET A 219 2.15 9.31 1.33
C MET A 219 2.13 10.42 0.30
N ASP A 220 3.29 10.72 -0.29
CA ASP A 220 3.40 11.58 -1.46
C ASP A 220 3.24 10.74 -2.73
N MET A 221 2.06 10.82 -3.35
CA MET A 221 1.74 10.07 -4.56
C MET A 221 1.83 10.93 -5.83
N GLU A 222 2.28 12.18 -5.75
CA GLU A 222 2.28 13.10 -6.90
C GLU A 222 3.23 12.63 -8.01
N TYR A 223 4.33 11.99 -7.64
CA TYR A 223 5.36 11.50 -8.56
C TYR A 223 5.16 10.08 -9.08
N MET A 224 3.98 9.48 -8.85
CA MET A 224 3.74 8.08 -9.20
C MET A 224 3.26 7.86 -10.64
N GLU A 225 3.13 8.90 -11.47
CA GLU A 225 2.68 8.82 -12.89
C GLU A 225 1.25 8.26 -13.08
N ALA A 226 0.39 8.42 -12.08
CA ALA A 226 -1.00 7.94 -12.04
C ALA A 226 -2.06 9.04 -12.21
N GLY A 227 -1.70 10.16 -12.82
CA GLY A 227 -2.56 11.33 -12.98
C GLY A 227 -2.39 12.36 -11.85
N LYS A 228 -2.94 13.56 -12.06
CA LYS A 228 -2.88 14.65 -11.08
C LYS A 228 -3.90 14.43 -9.96
N LEU A 229 -3.52 14.79 -8.75
CA LEU A 229 -4.42 14.82 -7.59
C LEU A 229 -5.51 15.87 -7.78
N LYS A 230 -6.60 15.71 -7.03
CA LYS A 230 -7.65 16.72 -6.93
C LYS A 230 -7.06 18.01 -6.35
N LYS A 231 -7.52 19.17 -6.83
CA LYS A 231 -7.08 20.48 -6.32
C LYS A 231 -7.37 20.59 -4.81
N GLY A 232 -6.38 21.01 -4.02
CA GLY A 232 -6.48 21.09 -2.56
C GLY A 232 -6.43 19.72 -1.87
N SER A 233 -5.76 18.76 -2.48
CA SER A 233 -5.56 17.41 -1.94
C SER A 233 -4.14 16.91 -2.26
N GLY A 234 -3.20 17.85 -2.43
CA GLY A 234 -1.79 17.57 -2.65
C GLY A 234 -1.10 17.10 -1.38
N TYR A 235 0.18 16.77 -1.50
CA TYR A 235 0.95 16.29 -0.35
C TYR A 235 1.07 17.34 0.77
N LEU A 236 1.24 18.63 0.45
CA LEU A 236 1.29 19.68 1.46
C LEU A 236 -0.06 19.90 2.16
N ASP A 237 -1.19 19.73 1.46
CA ASP A 237 -2.52 19.77 2.07
C ASP A 237 -2.68 18.62 3.08
N GLN A 238 -2.18 17.42 2.73
CA GLN A 238 -2.13 16.27 3.64
C GLN A 238 -1.28 16.56 4.87
N MET A 239 -0.14 17.24 4.72
CA MET A 239 0.73 17.58 5.85
C MET A 239 0.10 18.64 6.76
N ALA A 240 -0.60 19.64 6.21
CA ALA A 240 -1.32 20.64 6.99
C ALA A 240 -2.39 20.01 7.91
N GLU A 241 -3.18 19.07 7.38
CA GLU A 241 -4.14 18.30 8.19
C GLU A 241 -3.46 17.46 9.29
N LEU A 242 -2.25 16.94 9.06
CA LEU A 242 -1.48 16.23 10.08
C LEU A 242 -0.94 17.16 11.18
N VAL A 243 -0.54 18.38 10.81
CA VAL A 243 -0.17 19.41 11.78
C VAL A 243 -1.35 19.76 12.68
N GLU A 244 -2.54 20.00 12.11
CA GLU A 244 -3.77 20.23 12.88
C GLU A 244 -4.08 19.07 13.83
N LEU A 245 -3.91 17.83 13.37
CA LEU A 245 -4.11 16.64 14.20
C LEU A 245 -3.10 16.56 15.35
N LYS A 246 -1.83 16.88 15.09
CA LYS A 246 -0.75 16.86 16.10
C LYS A 246 -0.90 17.97 17.13
N GLN A 247 -1.44 19.12 16.73
CA GLN A 247 -1.70 20.26 17.63
C GLN A 247 -2.96 20.09 18.48
N ASN A 248 -3.83 19.13 18.15
CA ASN A 248 -5.00 18.83 18.95
C ASN A 248 -4.60 18.26 20.33
N LYS A 249 -4.99 18.96 21.40
CA LYS A 249 -4.66 18.60 22.79
C LYS A 249 -5.12 17.19 23.20
N GLU A 250 -6.20 16.68 22.62
CA GLU A 250 -6.71 15.33 22.91
C GLU A 250 -5.80 14.24 22.31
N PHE A 251 -5.13 14.52 21.19
CA PHE A 251 -4.41 13.51 20.40
C PHE A 251 -2.89 13.69 20.39
N SER A 252 -2.41 14.89 20.72
CA SER A 252 -1.01 15.32 20.53
C SER A 252 0.03 14.35 21.09
N ASP A 253 -0.21 13.76 22.27
CA ASP A 253 0.69 12.80 22.92
C ASP A 253 0.62 11.39 22.30
N PHE A 254 -0.43 11.09 21.52
CA PHE A 254 -0.71 9.78 20.91
C PHE A 254 -0.52 9.73 19.39
N VAL A 255 -0.17 10.84 18.75
CA VAL A 255 0.03 10.93 17.30
C VAL A 255 1.50 11.24 17.03
N PHE A 256 2.17 10.35 16.30
CA PHE A 256 3.58 10.44 15.93
C PHE A 256 3.70 10.53 14.41
N PRO A 257 3.43 11.70 13.81
CA PRO A 257 3.43 11.84 12.36
C PRO A 257 4.87 11.84 11.84
N PHE A 258 5.07 11.23 10.67
CA PHE A 258 6.35 11.21 9.96
C PHE A 258 6.28 12.17 8.77
N VAL A 259 7.43 12.59 8.25
CA VAL A 259 7.54 13.42 7.04
C VAL A 259 7.93 12.55 5.85
N PHE A 260 7.22 12.63 4.73
CA PHE A 260 7.57 11.85 3.53
C PHE A 260 8.77 12.47 2.80
N ALA A 261 9.76 11.66 2.44
CA ALA A 261 10.92 12.09 1.67
C ALA A 261 10.94 11.41 0.30
N ASP A 262 10.62 12.19 -0.74
CA ASP A 262 10.83 11.81 -2.15
C ASP A 262 11.99 12.64 -2.71
N PRO A 263 13.02 12.02 -3.31
CA PRO A 263 14.18 12.75 -3.83
C PRO A 263 13.83 13.75 -4.94
N ARG A 264 12.69 13.60 -5.63
CA ARG A 264 12.22 14.58 -6.62
C ARG A 264 11.68 15.82 -5.93
N ARG A 265 10.88 15.68 -4.86
CA ARG A 265 10.40 16.83 -4.09
C ARG A 265 11.54 17.60 -3.42
N LEU A 266 12.52 16.90 -2.88
CA LEU A 266 13.69 17.53 -2.25
C LEU A 266 14.50 18.39 -3.25
N GLU A 267 14.45 18.06 -4.55
CA GLU A 267 15.17 18.78 -5.61
C GLU A 267 14.32 19.86 -6.29
N GLU A 268 13.04 19.58 -6.57
CA GLU A 268 12.16 20.49 -7.31
C GLU A 268 11.63 21.64 -6.45
N GLN A 269 11.61 21.47 -5.13
CA GLN A 269 10.94 22.39 -4.21
C GLN A 269 11.89 22.88 -3.10
N ASP A 270 12.57 23.99 -3.35
CA ASP A 270 13.58 24.60 -2.46
C ASP A 270 13.06 25.00 -1.06
N ASP A 271 11.76 25.26 -0.91
CA ASP A 271 11.10 25.54 0.37
C ASP A 271 10.72 24.25 1.12
N TYR A 272 10.77 23.09 0.47
CA TYR A 272 10.52 21.81 1.11
C TYR A 272 11.73 21.28 1.88
N PHE A 273 12.91 21.29 1.26
CA PHE A 273 14.15 20.89 1.91
C PHE A 273 15.28 21.85 1.56
N ARG A 274 15.80 22.50 2.59
CA ARG A 274 16.94 23.41 2.46
C ARG A 274 17.91 23.16 3.59
N CYS A 275 19.18 22.95 3.23
CA CYS A 275 20.22 22.74 4.21
C CYS A 275 21.52 23.45 3.84
N ARG A 276 22.34 23.69 4.86
CA ARG A 276 23.73 24.10 4.75
C ARG A 276 24.62 22.93 5.18
N ILE A 277 25.63 22.65 4.37
CA ILE A 277 26.64 21.64 4.68
C ILE A 277 27.90 22.37 5.13
N THR A 278 28.40 22.06 6.32
CA THR A 278 29.66 22.60 6.85
C THR A 278 30.35 21.52 7.68
N ASN A 279 31.63 21.23 7.41
CA ASN A 279 32.43 20.29 8.20
C ASN A 279 31.72 18.95 8.48
N ASN A 280 31.20 18.29 7.44
CA ASN A 280 30.47 17.02 7.53
C ASN A 280 29.18 17.05 8.35
N HIS A 281 28.66 18.24 8.65
CA HIS A 281 27.42 18.45 9.37
C HIS A 281 26.36 19.08 8.46
N VAL A 282 25.11 18.70 8.68
CA VAL A 282 23.94 19.22 7.95
C VAL A 282 23.11 20.07 8.90
N GLU A 283 23.04 21.36 8.59
CA GLU A 283 22.17 22.32 9.28
C GLU A 283 20.92 22.56 8.43
N LEU A 284 19.72 22.33 8.98
CA LEU A 284 18.47 22.68 8.29
C LEU A 284 18.25 24.19 8.30
N LEU A 285 18.06 24.77 7.13
CA LEU A 285 17.62 26.15 6.96
C LEU A 285 16.08 26.21 6.99
N ASP A 286 15.51 27.41 6.89
CA ASP A 286 14.06 27.58 6.90
C ASP A 286 13.43 26.89 5.68
N CYS A 287 12.71 25.80 5.97
CA CYS A 287 12.03 24.93 5.01
C CYS A 287 10.98 24.07 5.76
N TYR A 288 10.06 23.45 5.02
CA TYR A 288 9.00 22.62 5.61
C TYR A 288 9.53 21.44 6.44
N ILE A 289 10.62 20.78 6.04
CA ILE A 289 11.20 19.69 6.84
C ILE A 289 11.63 20.18 8.23
N LYS A 290 12.24 21.37 8.31
CA LYS A 290 12.63 21.97 9.59
C LYS A 290 11.40 22.28 10.43
N GLU A 291 10.38 22.89 9.83
CA GLU A 291 9.12 23.23 10.50
C GLU A 291 8.43 21.97 11.07
N TYR A 292 8.25 20.93 10.27
CA TYR A 292 7.59 19.70 10.72
C TYR A 292 8.35 19.00 11.85
N ILE A 293 9.68 18.86 11.71
CA ILE A 293 10.49 18.17 12.70
C ILE A 293 10.63 19.04 13.96
N MET A 294 11.12 20.27 13.83
CA MET A 294 11.49 21.09 15.00
C MET A 294 10.29 21.74 15.67
N ASP A 295 9.38 22.33 14.90
CA ASP A 295 8.30 23.18 15.44
C ASP A 295 7.05 22.35 15.75
N HIS A 296 6.70 21.40 14.87
CA HIS A 296 5.51 20.53 15.04
C HIS A 296 5.81 19.16 15.66
N HIS A 297 7.06 18.90 16.05
CA HIS A 297 7.49 17.67 16.73
C HIS A 297 7.15 16.36 15.97
N PHE A 298 7.34 16.36 14.64
CA PHE A 298 7.19 15.15 13.83
C PHE A 298 8.31 14.17 14.15
N SER A 299 7.98 12.88 14.18
CA SER A 299 8.78 11.87 14.87
C SER A 299 9.82 11.17 13.99
N GLY A 300 9.84 11.43 12.68
CA GLY A 300 10.76 10.77 11.76
C GLY A 300 10.41 10.97 10.29
N PHE A 301 11.01 10.15 9.42
CA PHE A 301 10.84 10.22 7.97
C PHE A 301 10.24 8.94 7.39
N LYS A 302 9.42 9.07 6.34
CA LYS A 302 8.90 7.95 5.55
C LYS A 302 9.45 8.03 4.14
N ILE A 303 9.84 6.88 3.57
CA ILE A 303 10.14 6.76 2.14
C ILE A 303 9.39 5.60 1.51
N TYR A 304 9.23 5.67 0.20
CA TYR A 304 8.54 4.67 -0.59
C TYR A 304 9.26 4.42 -1.93
N PRO A 305 10.38 3.67 -1.93
CA PRO A 305 11.20 3.42 -3.13
C PRO A 305 10.44 2.83 -4.33
N ALA A 306 9.34 2.11 -4.09
CA ALA A 306 8.45 1.60 -5.14
C ALA A 306 7.83 2.71 -6.02
N LEU A 307 7.94 4.00 -5.64
CA LEU A 307 7.61 5.15 -6.49
C LEU A 307 8.70 5.49 -7.54
N GLY A 308 9.75 4.67 -7.65
CA GLY A 308 10.72 4.73 -8.75
C GLY A 308 12.03 5.44 -8.41
N TYR A 309 12.57 5.22 -7.21
CA TYR A 309 13.86 5.77 -6.79
C TYR A 309 14.55 4.84 -5.79
N TYR A 310 15.89 4.89 -5.73
CA TYR A 310 16.66 4.10 -4.76
C TYR A 310 16.72 4.80 -3.40
N PRO A 311 16.77 4.06 -2.27
CA PRO A 311 16.90 4.66 -0.94
C PRO A 311 18.24 5.39 -0.73
N PHE A 312 19.24 5.08 -1.56
CA PHE A 312 20.56 5.72 -1.59
C PHE A 312 20.70 6.77 -2.71
N ASP A 313 19.59 7.28 -3.27
CA ASP A 313 19.62 8.44 -4.17
C ASP A 313 20.37 9.61 -3.50
N GLU A 314 21.30 10.22 -4.23
CA GLU A 314 22.21 11.23 -3.67
C GLU A 314 21.48 12.42 -3.01
N ARG A 315 20.28 12.75 -3.53
CA ARG A 315 19.44 13.85 -3.03
C ARG A 315 18.88 13.58 -1.63
N LEU A 316 18.81 12.31 -1.22
CA LEU A 316 18.39 11.91 0.14
C LEU A 316 19.54 11.94 1.14
N LEU A 317 20.80 11.86 0.70
CA LEU A 317 21.94 11.66 1.59
C LEU A 317 22.16 12.79 2.62
N PRO A 318 21.96 14.08 2.29
CA PRO A 318 22.01 15.14 3.31
C PRO A 318 20.95 14.96 4.40
N LEU A 319 19.73 14.55 4.02
CA LEU A 319 18.65 14.28 4.98
C LEU A 319 18.96 13.05 5.83
N TRP A 320 19.55 12.00 5.26
CA TRP A 320 20.03 10.82 5.99
C TRP A 320 21.15 11.14 6.97
N LYS A 321 22.08 12.02 6.59
CA LYS A 321 23.11 12.47 7.50
C LYS A 321 22.50 13.24 8.68
N TYR A 322 21.58 14.16 8.40
CA TYR A 322 20.82 14.87 9.45
C TYR A 322 20.06 13.91 10.37
N ALA A 323 19.39 12.89 9.79
CA ALA A 323 18.65 11.89 10.54
C ALA A 323 19.57 11.03 11.43
N ALA A 324 20.72 10.58 10.90
CA ALA A 324 21.70 9.79 11.65
C ALA A 324 22.31 10.59 12.82
N ASP A 325 22.65 11.86 12.60
CA ASP A 325 23.22 12.73 13.64
C ASP A 325 22.24 13.00 14.79
N ASN A 326 20.95 13.10 14.46
CA ASN A 326 19.88 13.40 15.43
C ASN A 326 19.11 12.17 15.92
N ASN A 327 19.51 10.97 15.49
CA ASN A 327 18.82 9.73 15.82
C ASN A 327 17.33 9.77 15.43
N LEU A 328 16.99 10.33 14.26
CA LEU A 328 15.63 10.33 13.73
C LEU A 328 15.36 9.01 12.98
N PRO A 329 14.23 8.33 13.25
CA PRO A 329 13.88 7.10 12.56
C PRO A 329 13.41 7.33 11.13
N ILE A 330 13.72 6.37 10.26
CA ILE A 330 13.23 6.29 8.89
C ILE A 330 12.40 5.03 8.74
N MET A 331 11.13 5.20 8.40
CA MET A 331 10.28 4.11 7.96
C MET A 331 10.42 3.96 6.45
N THR A 332 10.66 2.75 5.96
CA THR A 332 10.70 2.49 4.52
C THR A 332 9.74 1.38 4.13
N HIS A 333 8.99 1.59 3.06
CA HIS A 333 8.18 0.51 2.48
C HIS A 333 9.10 -0.59 1.89
N CYS A 334 9.02 -1.81 2.41
CA CYS A 334 9.87 -2.94 2.03
C CYS A 334 9.06 -4.23 1.81
N ILE A 335 8.20 -4.21 0.78
CA ILE A 335 7.41 -5.36 0.32
C ILE A 335 7.13 -5.23 -1.18
N LYS A 336 6.87 -6.36 -1.83
CA LYS A 336 6.33 -6.43 -3.20
C LYS A 336 4.85 -6.01 -3.22
N GLY A 337 4.60 -4.69 -3.20
CA GLY A 337 3.26 -4.10 -3.05
C GLY A 337 2.57 -3.69 -4.35
N THR A 338 1.30 -3.27 -4.24
CA THR A 338 0.44 -2.87 -5.38
C THR A 338 0.41 -1.37 -5.67
N ILE A 339 0.87 -0.54 -4.73
CA ILE A 339 1.13 0.90 -4.97
C ILE A 339 2.58 1.06 -5.37
N PHE A 340 2.78 1.58 -6.57
CA PHE A 340 4.09 1.77 -7.17
C PHE A 340 3.99 2.72 -8.38
N TYR A 341 5.14 3.11 -8.91
CA TYR A 341 5.28 3.96 -10.08
C TYR A 341 4.56 3.42 -11.33
N ARG A 342 3.68 4.22 -11.94
CA ARG A 342 2.85 3.87 -13.10
C ARG A 342 3.44 4.32 -14.45
N GLY A 343 4.61 4.95 -14.46
CA GLY A 343 5.30 5.39 -15.68
C GLY A 343 6.17 4.28 -16.29
N THR A 344 6.69 4.48 -17.49
CA THR A 344 7.53 3.48 -18.16
C THR A 344 8.88 3.31 -17.47
N LYS A 345 9.47 2.11 -17.56
CA LYS A 345 10.84 1.86 -17.10
C LYS A 345 11.82 2.79 -17.85
N LYS A 346 12.66 3.51 -17.12
CA LYS A 346 13.70 4.36 -17.70
C LYS A 346 14.95 3.55 -18.06
N LYS A 347 15.75 4.03 -19.02
CA LYS A 347 16.94 3.32 -19.54
C LYS A 347 17.99 3.10 -18.44
N GLU A 348 18.18 4.08 -17.57
CA GLU A 348 19.09 4.01 -16.43
C GLU A 348 18.67 2.95 -15.39
N TRP A 349 17.43 2.44 -15.45
CA TRP A 349 16.93 1.39 -14.55
C TRP A 349 17.19 -0.03 -15.08
N ASP A 350 17.86 -0.19 -16.22
CA ASP A 350 18.22 -1.51 -16.75
C ASP A 350 19.37 -2.16 -15.99
N ARG A 351 20.14 -1.37 -15.23
CA ARG A 351 21.30 -1.82 -14.48
C ARG A 351 21.26 -1.26 -13.07
N HIS A 352 21.69 -2.07 -12.09
CA HIS A 352 21.85 -1.57 -10.74
C HIS A 352 23.06 -0.59 -10.70
N PRO A 353 22.94 0.58 -10.06
CA PRO A 353 24.03 1.59 -10.06
C PRO A 353 25.28 1.13 -9.30
N ILE A 354 25.11 0.39 -8.19
CA ILE A 354 26.23 -0.02 -7.31
C ILE A 354 26.63 -1.50 -7.46
N PHE A 355 25.67 -2.42 -7.47
CA PHE A 355 25.96 -3.86 -7.54
C PHE A 355 26.37 -4.31 -8.95
N GLN A 356 27.29 -5.27 -8.96
CA GLN A 356 27.85 -5.85 -10.16
C GLN A 356 27.51 -7.35 -10.24
N GLN A 357 27.50 -7.89 -11.46
CA GLN A 357 27.38 -9.30 -11.76
C GLN A 357 28.66 -9.83 -12.42
N ASN A 358 29.00 -11.08 -12.15
CA ASN A 358 30.18 -11.73 -12.72
C ASN A 358 29.81 -12.32 -14.09
N ILE A 359 30.52 -11.93 -15.15
CA ILE A 359 30.29 -12.43 -16.52
C ILE A 359 31.32 -13.47 -16.97
N GLY A 360 32.16 -13.96 -16.06
CA GLY A 360 33.22 -14.94 -16.31
C GLY A 360 34.61 -14.30 -16.31
N SER A 361 35.65 -15.10 -16.10
CA SER A 361 37.07 -14.67 -16.14
C SER A 361 37.39 -13.46 -15.24
N GLU A 362 36.76 -13.37 -14.07
CA GLU A 362 36.89 -12.24 -13.13
C GLU A 362 36.45 -10.87 -13.70
N LEU A 363 35.71 -10.87 -14.81
CA LEU A 363 35.11 -9.67 -15.38
C LEU A 363 33.76 -9.39 -14.74
N TYR A 364 33.54 -8.11 -14.40
CA TYR A 364 32.33 -7.63 -13.74
C TYR A 364 31.68 -6.52 -14.55
N GLU A 365 30.35 -6.53 -14.62
CA GLU A 365 29.53 -5.45 -15.16
C GLU A 365 28.41 -5.07 -14.17
N PRO A 366 27.78 -3.90 -14.31
CA PRO A 366 26.61 -3.56 -13.51
C PRO A 366 25.51 -4.64 -13.60
N LEU A 367 24.93 -5.00 -12.45
CA LEU A 367 23.93 -6.06 -12.31
C LEU A 367 22.73 -5.80 -13.24
N LEU A 368 22.40 -6.76 -14.09
CA LEU A 368 21.27 -6.66 -15.03
C LEU A 368 19.92 -6.77 -14.31
N LEU A 369 19.07 -5.76 -14.47
CA LEU A 369 17.71 -5.73 -13.94
C LEU A 369 16.71 -6.05 -15.06
N LYS A 370 16.44 -7.35 -15.25
CA LYS A 370 15.72 -7.91 -16.41
C LYS A 370 14.22 -7.59 -16.46
N GLN A 371 13.63 -7.14 -15.35
CA GLN A 371 12.20 -6.88 -15.25
C GLN A 371 11.80 -5.71 -16.18
N THR A 372 10.71 -5.88 -16.91
CA THR A 372 10.20 -4.89 -17.88
C THR A 372 8.85 -4.32 -17.49
N LYS A 373 7.97 -5.13 -16.86
CA LYS A 373 6.67 -4.67 -16.37
C LYS A 373 6.85 -3.84 -15.10
N ASN A 374 6.04 -2.79 -14.95
CA ASN A 374 6.05 -1.90 -13.79
C ASN A 374 6.04 -2.62 -12.45
N ILE A 375 5.09 -3.53 -12.27
CA ILE A 375 4.94 -4.27 -11.01
C ILE A 375 6.14 -5.13 -10.65
N ASP A 376 6.94 -5.51 -11.64
CA ASP A 376 8.12 -6.35 -11.43
C ASP A 376 9.36 -5.49 -11.21
N PHE A 377 9.59 -4.46 -12.03
CA PHE A 377 10.82 -3.67 -11.92
C PHE A 377 10.85 -2.76 -10.69
N ILE A 378 9.68 -2.37 -10.15
CA ILE A 378 9.63 -1.57 -8.92
C ILE A 378 10.22 -2.29 -7.71
N ASN A 379 10.23 -3.62 -7.74
CA ASN A 379 10.84 -4.44 -6.70
C ASN A 379 12.36 -4.24 -6.66
N ASN A 380 12.97 -3.78 -7.76
CA ASN A 380 14.40 -3.45 -7.78
C ASN A 380 14.72 -2.24 -6.88
N PHE A 381 13.80 -1.29 -6.74
CA PHE A 381 13.97 -0.15 -5.82
C PHE A 381 13.68 -0.52 -4.37
N THR A 382 12.74 -1.43 -4.17
CA THR A 382 12.27 -1.85 -2.84
C THR A 382 13.15 -2.95 -2.23
N HIS A 383 14.04 -3.56 -3.02
CA HIS A 383 14.89 -4.66 -2.59
C HIS A 383 15.71 -4.33 -1.32
N PRO A 384 15.71 -5.18 -0.27
CA PRO A 384 16.40 -4.90 1.00
C PRO A 384 17.89 -4.64 0.84
N LEU A 385 18.57 -5.30 -0.09
CA LEU A 385 20.01 -5.09 -0.34
C LEU A 385 20.37 -3.64 -0.71
N ASN A 386 19.44 -2.85 -1.24
CA ASN A 386 19.70 -1.44 -1.54
C ASN A 386 20.18 -0.66 -0.30
N TYR A 387 19.72 -1.05 0.89
CA TYR A 387 20.05 -0.36 2.15
C TYR A 387 21.46 -0.68 2.64
N LEU A 388 22.11 -1.74 2.16
CA LEU A 388 23.54 -1.92 2.40
C LEU A 388 24.35 -0.77 1.80
N CYS A 389 23.85 -0.10 0.75
CA CYS A 389 24.50 1.10 0.21
C CYS A 389 24.44 2.32 1.16
N LEU A 390 23.64 2.24 2.23
CA LEU A 390 23.61 3.23 3.31
C LEU A 390 24.34 2.72 4.56
N LEU A 391 24.17 1.44 4.88
CA LEU A 391 24.63 0.83 6.13
C LEU A 391 26.11 0.41 6.10
N ASP A 392 26.61 -0.01 4.93
CA ASP A 392 28.01 -0.41 4.76
C ASP A 392 28.85 0.75 4.20
N GLU A 393 29.97 1.05 4.86
CA GLU A 393 30.83 2.17 4.48
C GLU A 393 31.46 1.98 3.10
N THR A 394 31.80 0.75 2.70
CA THR A 394 32.42 0.48 1.40
C THR A 394 31.44 0.74 0.26
N LEU A 395 30.18 0.32 0.42
CA LEU A 395 29.15 0.61 -0.56
C LEU A 395 28.71 2.08 -0.56
N LEU A 396 28.55 2.69 0.62
CA LEU A 396 28.24 4.12 0.73
C LEU A 396 29.31 4.97 0.03
N ARG A 397 30.58 4.61 0.18
CA ARG A 397 31.69 5.28 -0.50
C ARG A 397 31.59 5.22 -2.02
N LYS A 398 31.10 4.10 -2.59
CA LYS A 398 30.81 4.01 -4.04
C LYS A 398 29.68 4.95 -4.44
N VAL A 399 28.60 5.01 -3.65
CA VAL A 399 27.50 5.96 -3.89
C VAL A 399 28.00 7.39 -3.87
N VAL A 400 28.79 7.77 -2.86
CA VAL A 400 29.32 9.13 -2.69
C VAL A 400 30.32 9.50 -3.81
N LYS A 401 31.17 8.56 -4.23
CA LYS A 401 32.07 8.75 -5.37
C LYS A 401 31.28 9.16 -6.62
N ASP A 402 30.24 8.40 -6.93
CA ASP A 402 29.46 8.53 -8.17
C ASP A 402 28.38 9.63 -8.09
N ALA A 403 28.29 10.35 -6.95
CA ALA A 403 27.39 11.48 -6.77
C ALA A 403 27.67 12.59 -7.80
N LYS A 404 26.63 13.16 -8.40
CA LYS A 404 26.73 14.30 -9.32
C LYS A 404 26.99 15.59 -8.56
N ASP A 405 26.34 15.80 -7.41
CA ASP A 405 26.54 17.00 -6.61
C ASP A 405 27.87 16.91 -5.81
N PRO A 406 28.85 17.80 -6.06
CA PRO A 406 30.11 17.80 -5.32
C PRO A 406 29.94 18.01 -3.81
N LYS A 407 28.86 18.64 -3.35
CA LYS A 407 28.58 18.83 -1.93
C LYS A 407 28.37 17.50 -1.20
N ILE A 408 27.93 16.45 -1.90
CA ILE A 408 27.80 15.11 -1.32
C ILE A 408 29.17 14.53 -0.99
N ARG A 409 30.14 14.67 -1.89
CA ARG A 409 31.53 14.26 -1.62
C ARG A 409 32.12 15.03 -0.44
N GLU A 410 31.87 16.34 -0.38
CA GLU A 410 32.27 17.18 0.75
C GLU A 410 31.63 16.71 2.06
N LEU A 411 30.32 16.46 2.08
CA LEU A 411 29.55 16.06 3.26
C LEU A 411 30.11 14.82 3.94
N PHE A 412 30.57 13.84 3.15
CA PHE A 412 31.15 12.59 3.67
C PHE A 412 32.68 12.63 3.77
N GLY A 413 33.31 13.75 3.40
CA GLY A 413 34.76 13.91 3.26
C GLY A 413 35.38 12.82 2.41
N TYR A 414 34.79 12.56 1.24
CA TYR A 414 35.31 11.62 0.27
C TYR A 414 36.60 12.15 -0.36
N THR A 415 37.62 11.29 -0.45
CA THR A 415 38.92 11.58 -1.05
C THR A 415 39.16 10.67 -2.25
N ASP A 416 39.20 9.36 -2.01
CA ASP A 416 39.40 8.32 -3.01
C ASP A 416 38.72 6.99 -2.60
N GLU A 417 38.75 5.99 -3.48
CA GLU A 417 38.11 4.69 -3.27
C GLU A 417 38.78 3.80 -2.21
N LYS A 418 40.04 4.05 -1.88
CA LYS A 418 40.84 3.24 -0.94
C LYS A 418 40.76 3.81 0.47
N THR A 419 40.56 5.12 0.59
CA THR A 419 40.43 5.83 1.86
C THR A 419 38.98 5.76 2.36
N LYS A 420 38.80 5.49 3.66
CA LYS A 420 37.46 5.47 4.27
C LYS A 420 36.86 6.88 4.31
N LEU A 421 35.54 6.96 4.22
CA LEU A 421 34.82 8.22 4.44
C LEU A 421 35.09 8.76 5.85
N THR A 422 35.22 10.07 5.97
CA THR A 422 35.46 10.74 7.27
C THR A 422 34.23 10.68 8.19
N CYS A 423 33.03 10.60 7.61
CA CYS A 423 31.80 10.30 8.31
C CYS A 423 30.97 9.28 7.50
N ASN A 424 30.08 8.54 8.17
CA ASN A 424 29.23 7.53 7.54
C ASN A 424 27.81 7.58 8.13
N LEU A 425 26.95 6.67 7.68
CA LEU A 425 25.55 6.55 8.12
C LEU A 425 25.32 5.37 9.07
N SER A 426 26.34 4.91 9.81
CA SER A 426 26.22 3.75 10.72
C SER A 426 25.18 3.93 11.84
N LYS A 427 24.88 5.18 12.21
CA LYS A 427 23.85 5.55 13.21
C LYS A 427 22.44 5.71 12.62
N LEU A 428 22.27 5.50 11.31
CA LEU A 428 20.99 5.67 10.65
C LEU A 428 19.97 4.65 11.17
N LYS A 429 18.83 5.12 11.68
CA LYS A 429 17.74 4.26 12.14
C LYS A 429 16.77 3.98 11.00
N ILE A 430 16.69 2.73 10.57
CA ILE A 430 15.86 2.31 9.44
C ILE A 430 14.91 1.20 9.88
N CYS A 431 13.62 1.33 9.61
CA CYS A 431 12.64 0.27 9.76
C CYS A 431 12.15 -0.20 8.40
N PHE A 432 12.40 -1.48 8.10
CA PHE A 432 11.82 -2.19 6.96
C PHE A 432 10.37 -2.53 7.23
N ALA A 433 9.45 -1.71 6.72
CA ALA A 433 8.03 -1.99 6.86
C ALA A 433 7.64 -3.30 6.19
N HIS A 434 6.71 -4.01 6.82
CA HIS A 434 6.14 -5.28 6.37
C HIS A 434 7.12 -6.46 6.35
N TYR A 435 8.34 -6.28 6.87
CA TYR A 435 9.36 -7.31 7.01
C TYR A 435 9.55 -8.18 5.75
N GLY A 436 9.48 -7.56 4.57
CA GLY A 436 9.66 -8.23 3.27
C GLY A 436 8.38 -8.74 2.61
N GLY A 437 7.27 -8.87 3.35
CA GLY A 437 6.03 -9.49 2.88
C GLY A 437 5.84 -10.93 3.35
N ASP A 438 4.58 -11.35 3.47
CA ASP A 438 4.20 -12.70 3.88
C ASP A 438 4.60 -13.75 2.83
N ASP A 439 4.65 -13.36 1.56
CA ASP A 439 5.17 -14.17 0.46
C ASP A 439 6.67 -14.50 0.61
N GLU A 440 7.47 -13.56 1.10
CA GLU A 440 8.91 -13.78 1.33
C GLU A 440 9.18 -14.59 2.60
N TRP A 441 8.31 -14.50 3.62
CA TRP A 441 8.35 -15.38 4.79
C TRP A 441 7.99 -16.82 4.42
N LYS A 442 6.95 -17.00 3.61
CA LYS A 442 6.59 -18.30 3.06
C LYS A 442 7.72 -18.89 2.23
N ARG A 443 8.34 -18.07 1.37
CA ARG A 443 9.51 -18.48 0.58
C ARG A 443 10.65 -18.96 1.47
N PHE A 444 10.96 -18.27 2.57
CA PHE A 444 11.96 -18.75 3.54
C PHE A 444 11.64 -20.16 4.06
N LEU A 445 10.38 -20.41 4.46
CA LEU A 445 9.94 -21.69 4.99
C LEU A 445 9.97 -22.82 3.95
N GLU A 446 9.76 -22.51 2.67
CA GLU A 446 9.77 -23.47 1.56
C GLU A 446 11.19 -23.74 1.00
N MET A 447 12.16 -22.85 1.24
CA MET A 447 13.51 -22.93 0.66
C MET A 447 14.43 -23.92 1.42
N GLU A 448 14.40 -25.20 1.04
CA GLU A 448 15.25 -26.23 1.64
C GLU A 448 16.69 -26.30 1.09
N ARG A 449 16.95 -25.76 -0.12
CA ARG A 449 18.19 -26.06 -0.87
C ARG A 449 19.15 -24.89 -1.04
N TYR A 450 18.79 -23.68 -0.59
CA TYR A 450 19.61 -22.49 -0.81
C TYR A 450 20.45 -22.17 0.43
N ASP A 451 21.77 -22.24 0.30
CA ASP A 451 22.68 -22.23 1.45
C ASP A 451 22.69 -20.90 2.22
N PHE A 452 22.36 -19.78 1.58
CA PHE A 452 22.35 -18.48 2.26
C PHE A 452 21.17 -18.32 3.22
N SER A 453 19.94 -18.65 2.82
CA SER A 453 18.76 -18.52 3.70
C SER A 453 18.90 -19.36 4.98
N LYS A 454 19.51 -20.55 4.87
CA LYS A 454 19.82 -21.43 6.01
C LYS A 454 20.72 -20.78 7.06
N GLN A 455 21.50 -19.75 6.70
CA GLN A 455 22.41 -19.08 7.64
C GLN A 455 21.66 -18.36 8.77
N ILE A 456 20.39 -18.00 8.57
CA ILE A 456 19.54 -17.50 9.67
C ILE A 456 19.39 -18.54 10.79
N ILE A 457 19.33 -19.83 10.42
CA ILE A 457 19.16 -20.94 11.37
C ILE A 457 20.52 -21.40 11.89
N THR A 458 21.51 -21.57 11.01
CA THR A 458 22.83 -22.11 11.38
C THR A 458 23.76 -21.10 12.04
N HIS A 459 23.51 -19.80 11.86
CA HIS A 459 24.28 -18.70 12.44
C HIS A 459 23.34 -17.63 13.03
N PRO A 460 22.57 -17.97 14.08
CA PRO A 460 21.50 -17.11 14.60
C PRO A 460 21.99 -15.76 15.18
N ASP A 461 23.28 -15.63 15.46
CA ASP A 461 23.94 -14.42 15.95
C ASP A 461 24.16 -13.35 14.87
N ARG A 462 24.29 -13.77 13.60
CA ARG A 462 24.67 -12.88 12.48
C ARG A 462 23.82 -13.01 11.22
N GLY A 463 23.24 -14.18 10.97
CA GLY A 463 22.58 -14.52 9.72
C GLY A 463 23.53 -14.62 8.52
N ILE A 464 23.10 -14.09 7.38
CA ILE A 464 23.86 -14.08 6.14
C ILE A 464 25.02 -13.09 6.26
N LYS A 465 26.25 -13.59 6.21
CA LYS A 465 27.43 -12.72 6.10
C LYS A 465 27.40 -12.02 4.74
N PHE A 466 27.25 -10.69 4.70
CA PHE A 466 27.20 -9.95 3.42
C PHE A 466 28.60 -9.78 2.79
N PHE A 467 29.58 -9.36 3.58
CA PHE A 467 30.94 -9.05 3.14
C PHE A 467 31.97 -10.01 3.76
N PRO A 468 33.11 -10.25 3.10
CA PRO A 468 34.18 -11.07 3.66
C PRO A 468 34.82 -10.39 4.89
N GLU A 469 35.33 -11.21 5.81
CA GLU A 469 36.14 -10.71 6.93
C GLU A 469 37.56 -10.31 6.49
N LYS A 470 38.30 -9.65 7.39
CA LYS A 470 39.70 -9.28 7.13
C LYS A 470 40.50 -10.56 6.80
N ASN A 471 41.09 -10.60 5.61
CA ASN A 471 41.86 -11.72 5.02
C ASN A 471 41.05 -12.86 4.38
N GLU A 472 39.73 -12.77 4.32
CA GLU A 472 38.91 -13.72 3.57
C GLU A 472 38.79 -13.30 2.10
N LYS A 473 38.87 -14.27 1.17
CA LYS A 473 38.65 -14.01 -0.25
C LYS A 473 37.16 -13.72 -0.51
N PRO A 474 36.81 -12.63 -1.24
CA PRO A 474 35.43 -12.37 -1.62
C PRO A 474 34.87 -13.53 -2.45
N THR A 475 33.65 -13.98 -2.15
CA THR A 475 32.93 -14.92 -3.00
C THR A 475 32.50 -14.20 -4.30
N PRO A 476 32.96 -14.64 -5.48
CA PRO A 476 32.62 -13.98 -6.74
C PRO A 476 31.10 -13.95 -6.99
N GLY A 477 30.56 -12.79 -7.36
CA GLY A 477 29.14 -12.63 -7.66
C GLY A 477 28.20 -12.80 -6.47
N LYS A 478 28.69 -12.74 -5.21
CA LYS A 478 27.85 -12.95 -4.02
C LYS A 478 26.65 -12.02 -3.95
N MET A 479 26.84 -10.71 -4.16
CA MET A 479 25.75 -9.73 -4.11
C MET A 479 24.69 -10.02 -5.17
N GLU A 480 25.09 -10.44 -6.37
CA GLU A 480 24.18 -10.89 -7.42
C GLU A 480 23.39 -12.13 -6.98
N GLN A 481 24.04 -13.12 -6.38
CA GLN A 481 23.37 -14.33 -5.90
C GLN A 481 22.35 -14.00 -4.79
N LEU A 482 22.74 -13.18 -3.82
CA LEU A 482 21.85 -12.70 -2.76
C LEU A 482 20.64 -11.95 -3.34
N TRP A 483 20.86 -11.07 -4.31
CA TRP A 483 19.81 -10.30 -4.97
C TRP A 483 18.80 -11.18 -5.71
N LYS A 484 19.28 -12.17 -6.44
CA LYS A 484 18.42 -12.97 -7.33
C LYS A 484 17.67 -14.08 -6.60
N TYR A 485 18.27 -14.65 -5.57
CA TYR A 485 17.85 -15.97 -5.09
C TYR A 485 17.52 -16.06 -3.61
N VAL A 486 17.90 -15.09 -2.78
CA VAL A 486 17.58 -15.11 -1.34
C VAL A 486 16.25 -14.42 -1.08
N ASP A 487 15.50 -14.95 -0.13
CA ASP A 487 14.26 -14.37 0.36
C ASP A 487 14.51 -13.09 1.19
N TRP A 488 13.55 -12.17 1.18
CA TRP A 488 13.71 -10.88 1.86
C TRP A 488 13.67 -11.01 3.39
N TYR A 489 12.99 -12.02 3.95
CA TYR A 489 13.01 -12.29 5.40
C TYR A 489 14.43 -12.52 5.90
N SER A 490 15.20 -13.38 5.21
CA SER A 490 16.58 -13.70 5.56
C SER A 490 17.50 -12.50 5.38
N LEU A 491 17.33 -11.72 4.31
CA LEU A 491 18.13 -10.52 4.10
C LEU A 491 17.88 -9.48 5.19
N ILE A 492 16.62 -9.17 5.49
CA ILE A 492 16.25 -8.18 6.50
C ILE A 492 16.67 -8.64 7.89
N SER A 493 16.42 -9.91 8.25
CA SER A 493 16.84 -10.46 9.54
C SER A 493 18.36 -10.41 9.71
N SER A 494 19.11 -10.71 8.65
CA SER A 494 20.58 -10.61 8.68
C SER A 494 21.06 -9.17 8.88
N MET A 495 20.39 -8.19 8.27
CA MET A 495 20.69 -6.77 8.51
C MET A 495 20.34 -6.34 9.94
N MET A 496 19.20 -6.78 10.47
CA MET A 496 18.84 -6.53 11.87
C MET A 496 19.84 -7.17 12.83
N LEU A 497 20.40 -8.34 12.53
CA LEU A 497 21.45 -8.96 13.36
C LEU A 497 22.77 -8.20 13.29
N GLN A 498 23.18 -7.73 12.10
CA GLN A 498 24.50 -7.12 11.87
C GLN A 498 24.57 -5.61 12.14
N TYR A 499 23.45 -4.89 12.08
CA TYR A 499 23.41 -3.44 12.23
C TYR A 499 22.52 -3.04 13.42
N GLU A 500 23.06 -2.22 14.32
CA GLU A 500 22.41 -1.86 15.60
C GLU A 500 21.04 -1.20 15.39
N ASN A 501 20.96 -0.29 14.43
CA ASN A 501 19.83 0.62 14.22
C ASN A 501 18.88 0.19 13.09
N VAL A 502 18.86 -1.09 12.74
CA VAL A 502 17.97 -1.64 11.72
C VAL A 502 16.83 -2.41 12.37
N TYR A 503 15.61 -2.05 12.00
CA TYR A 503 14.35 -2.57 12.52
C TYR A 503 13.51 -3.14 11.37
N ALA A 504 12.48 -3.89 11.71
CA ALA A 504 11.40 -4.25 10.80
C ALA A 504 10.06 -4.23 11.53
N ASP A 505 8.99 -3.86 10.83
CA ASP A 505 7.63 -3.95 11.37
C ASP A 505 6.84 -5.10 10.73
N ILE A 506 5.84 -5.61 11.44
CA ILE A 506 4.94 -6.66 10.93
C ILE A 506 3.65 -6.11 10.30
N SER A 507 3.63 -4.81 9.98
CA SER A 507 2.46 -4.19 9.35
C SER A 507 2.15 -4.82 8.00
N TYR A 508 0.90 -4.74 7.55
CA TYR A 508 0.37 -5.48 6.40
C TYR A 508 0.40 -7.00 6.55
N ILE A 509 1.46 -7.63 7.06
CA ILE A 509 1.59 -9.10 7.15
C ILE A 509 0.94 -9.69 8.40
N VAL A 510 0.70 -8.89 9.44
CA VAL A 510 0.13 -9.33 10.73
C VAL A 510 -1.22 -10.05 10.61
N HIS A 511 -1.96 -9.82 9.52
CA HIS A 511 -3.23 -10.49 9.26
C HIS A 511 -3.07 -11.97 8.87
N SER A 512 -1.88 -12.40 8.44
CA SER A 512 -1.64 -13.71 7.86
C SER A 512 -1.33 -14.74 8.95
N ASP A 513 -2.14 -15.79 9.03
CA ASP A 513 -1.93 -16.84 10.03
C ASP A 513 -0.60 -17.60 9.80
N GLU A 514 -0.13 -17.62 8.54
CA GLU A 514 1.10 -18.31 8.11
C GLU A 514 2.36 -17.70 8.75
N ILE A 515 2.34 -16.42 9.14
CA ILE A 515 3.53 -15.75 9.69
C ILE A 515 3.73 -15.97 11.19
N HIS A 516 2.67 -16.29 11.94
CA HIS A 516 2.73 -16.31 13.41
C HIS A 516 3.75 -17.31 13.99
N PRO A 517 3.90 -18.55 13.48
CA PRO A 517 4.90 -19.48 13.99
C PRO A 517 6.33 -18.96 13.81
N LEU A 518 6.64 -18.40 12.64
CA LEU A 518 7.96 -17.85 12.35
C LEU A 518 8.22 -16.59 13.18
N LEU A 519 7.23 -15.70 13.34
CA LEU A 519 7.35 -14.49 14.16
C LEU A 519 7.69 -14.86 15.61
N LYS A 520 6.97 -15.85 16.16
CA LYS A 520 7.25 -16.35 17.52
C LYS A 520 8.63 -16.97 17.64
N HIS A 521 9.12 -17.64 16.58
CA HIS A 521 10.50 -18.12 16.54
C HIS A 521 11.51 -16.96 16.49
N SER A 522 11.31 -15.94 15.66
CA SER A 522 12.17 -14.76 15.57
C SER A 522 12.25 -14.01 16.90
N LEU A 523 11.15 -13.92 17.66
CA LEU A 523 11.10 -13.28 18.98
C LEU A 523 11.87 -14.04 20.08
N LYS A 524 12.29 -15.29 19.83
CA LYS A 524 13.21 -16.03 20.73
C LYS A 524 14.67 -15.64 20.53
N ASN A 525 15.01 -14.97 19.44
CA ASN A 525 16.37 -14.51 19.19
C ASN A 525 16.59 -13.17 19.89
N GLU A 526 17.54 -13.15 20.84
CA GLU A 526 17.83 -11.98 21.69
C GLU A 526 18.22 -10.72 20.90
N ASN A 527 18.84 -10.87 19.72
CA ASN A 527 19.28 -9.77 18.88
C ASN A 527 18.21 -9.31 17.88
N LEU A 528 17.21 -10.15 17.58
CA LEU A 528 16.10 -9.80 16.68
C LEU A 528 14.88 -9.27 17.43
N LYS A 529 14.53 -9.86 18.58
CA LYS A 529 13.28 -9.55 19.30
C LYS A 529 13.12 -8.06 19.60
N ASP A 530 14.24 -7.40 19.84
CA ASP A 530 14.39 -5.99 20.18
C ASP A 530 14.22 -5.04 18.97
N LYS A 531 14.22 -5.59 17.75
CA LYS A 531 14.21 -4.83 16.50
C LYS A 531 12.93 -5.04 15.71
N ILE A 532 12.00 -5.84 16.22
CA ILE A 532 10.68 -6.09 15.62
C ILE A 532 9.65 -5.12 16.20
N LEU A 533 8.88 -4.46 15.33
CA LEU A 533 7.87 -3.47 15.70
C LEU A 533 6.46 -3.96 15.32
N PHE A 534 5.49 -3.69 16.18
CA PHE A 534 4.08 -3.86 15.84
C PHE A 534 3.59 -2.73 14.94
N GLY A 535 2.85 -3.10 13.91
CA GLY A 535 2.16 -2.17 13.02
C GLY A 535 1.05 -2.90 12.27
N THR A 536 0.17 -2.16 11.59
CA THR A 536 -0.97 -2.78 10.90
C THR A 536 -1.05 -2.46 9.43
N ASP A 537 -0.57 -1.29 8.99
CA ASP A 537 -0.83 -0.76 7.65
C ASP A 537 -2.32 -0.41 7.46
N PHE A 538 -2.93 0.17 8.50
CA PHE A 538 -4.29 0.72 8.42
C PHE A 538 -4.35 1.78 7.32
N TYR A 539 -5.42 1.92 6.54
CA TYR A 539 -6.57 1.03 6.40
C TYR A 539 -6.41 0.04 5.23
N VAL A 540 -5.20 -0.07 4.66
CA VAL A 540 -4.92 -0.90 3.49
C VAL A 540 -5.18 -2.37 3.80
N VAL A 541 -4.71 -2.84 4.97
CA VAL A 541 -4.86 -4.23 5.42
C VAL A 541 -6.32 -4.63 5.74
N ARG A 542 -7.26 -3.68 5.85
CA ARG A 542 -8.66 -3.96 6.20
C ARG A 542 -9.43 -4.83 5.22
N ASN A 543 -8.87 -5.08 4.03
CA ASN A 543 -9.41 -6.10 3.12
C ASN A 543 -9.32 -7.51 3.71
N HIS A 544 -8.34 -7.75 4.57
CA HIS A 544 -8.12 -9.04 5.22
C HIS A 544 -8.84 -9.12 6.56
N LYS A 545 -8.51 -8.23 7.50
CA LYS A 545 -8.99 -8.27 8.90
C LYS A 545 -9.18 -6.84 9.45
N THR A 546 -10.12 -6.66 10.39
CA THR A 546 -10.30 -5.35 11.08
C THR A 546 -9.21 -5.13 12.13
N GLU A 547 -8.90 -3.87 12.50
CA GLU A 547 -7.87 -3.55 13.51
C GLU A 547 -8.05 -4.31 14.82
N LYS A 548 -9.26 -4.24 15.39
CA LYS A 548 -9.59 -4.95 16.64
C LYS A 548 -9.43 -6.47 16.55
N TYR A 549 -9.60 -7.02 15.35
CA TYR A 549 -9.45 -8.46 15.12
C TYR A 549 -7.97 -8.83 15.03
N MET A 550 -7.17 -8.07 14.27
CA MET A 550 -5.71 -8.27 14.21
C MET A 550 -5.06 -8.10 15.58
N LEU A 551 -5.48 -7.08 16.35
CA LEU A 551 -5.00 -6.88 17.71
C LEU A 551 -5.35 -8.07 18.61
N ALA A 552 -6.59 -8.56 18.56
CA ALA A 552 -7.02 -9.73 19.34
C ALA A 552 -6.24 -11.00 18.96
N GLU A 553 -5.94 -11.21 17.67
CA GLU A 553 -5.10 -12.31 17.22
C GLU A 553 -3.65 -12.16 17.68
N CYS A 554 -3.09 -10.95 17.67
CA CYS A 554 -1.77 -10.71 18.25
C CYS A 554 -1.74 -11.10 19.73
N TYR A 555 -2.74 -10.69 20.53
CA TYR A 555 -2.87 -11.12 21.93
C TYR A 555 -3.04 -12.63 22.09
N HIS A 556 -3.67 -13.31 21.13
CA HIS A 556 -3.85 -14.76 21.19
C HIS A 556 -2.56 -15.52 20.85
N ASN A 557 -1.88 -15.11 19.78
CA ASN A 557 -0.73 -15.81 19.22
C ASN A 557 0.58 -15.49 19.97
N LEU A 558 0.69 -14.25 20.46
CA LEU A 558 1.82 -13.75 21.25
C LEU A 558 1.42 -13.66 22.73
N GLY A 559 2.32 -14.00 23.64
CA GLY A 559 2.13 -13.72 25.06
C GLY A 559 2.20 -12.22 25.36
N ASP A 560 1.66 -11.79 26.50
CA ASP A 560 1.65 -10.37 26.91
C ASP A 560 3.03 -9.71 26.88
N ALA A 561 4.08 -10.42 27.29
CA ALA A 561 5.44 -9.90 27.29
C ALA A 561 6.02 -9.75 25.87
N GLU A 562 5.70 -10.69 24.97
CA GLU A 562 6.12 -10.64 23.57
C GLU A 562 5.44 -9.46 22.85
N LEU A 563 4.13 -9.28 23.08
CA LEU A 563 3.39 -8.15 22.53
C LEU A 563 3.88 -6.81 23.11
N ASP A 564 4.08 -6.71 24.43
CA ASP A 564 4.62 -5.50 25.07
C ASP A 564 6.02 -5.13 24.52
N THR A 565 6.85 -6.14 24.21
CA THR A 565 8.15 -5.92 23.57
C THR A 565 8.00 -5.23 22.22
N ILE A 566 7.19 -5.79 21.31
CA ILE A 566 7.08 -5.26 19.94
C ILE A 566 6.14 -4.06 19.80
N ALA A 567 5.17 -3.90 20.70
CA ALA A 567 4.14 -2.85 20.64
C ALA A 567 4.33 -1.73 21.66
N TYR A 568 5.31 -1.80 22.57
CA TYR A 568 5.56 -0.71 23.50
C TYR A 568 7.05 -0.43 23.70
N VAL A 569 7.85 -1.43 24.10
CA VAL A 569 9.28 -1.25 24.39
C VAL A 569 10.08 -0.86 23.15
N ASN A 570 10.01 -1.68 22.09
CA ASN A 570 10.75 -1.42 20.86
C ASN A 570 10.29 -0.14 20.15
N PRO A 571 8.98 0.15 20.02
CA PRO A 571 8.52 1.42 19.47
C PRO A 571 9.05 2.66 20.21
N LYS A 572 9.11 2.64 21.56
CA LYS A 572 9.67 3.76 22.34
C LYS A 572 11.15 3.97 22.02
N ARG A 573 11.94 2.90 21.92
CA ARG A 573 13.35 2.97 21.51
C ARG A 573 13.49 3.48 20.07
N PHE A 574 12.63 3.01 19.16
CA PHE A 574 12.66 3.42 17.76
C PHE A 574 12.36 4.92 17.57
N LEU A 575 11.35 5.43 18.29
CA LEU A 575 10.90 6.83 18.21
C LEU A 575 11.76 7.83 18.98
N PHE A 576 12.58 7.38 19.95
CA PHE A 576 13.50 8.24 20.67
C PHE A 576 14.44 8.98 19.70
N ASN A 577 14.60 10.29 19.84
CA ASN A 577 15.53 11.07 19.03
C ASN A 577 16.14 12.20 19.85
N ASN A 578 17.27 12.74 19.39
CA ASN A 578 18.03 13.75 20.14
C ASN A 578 17.34 15.12 20.18
N ILE A 579 16.33 15.35 19.34
CA ILE A 579 15.61 16.62 19.23
C ILE A 579 14.46 16.70 20.26
N HIS A 580 13.69 15.62 20.38
CA HIS A 580 12.48 15.58 21.21
C HIS A 580 12.60 14.68 22.45
N GLY A 581 13.66 13.87 22.54
CA GLY A 581 13.85 12.90 23.62
C GLY A 581 12.90 11.72 23.54
N ASN A 582 12.43 11.26 24.70
CA ASN A 582 11.50 10.15 24.81
C ASN A 582 10.06 10.59 24.56
N ILE A 583 9.27 9.71 23.93
CA ILE A 583 7.82 9.91 23.82
C ILE A 583 7.13 9.75 25.19
N LYS A 584 6.02 10.46 25.39
CA LYS A 584 5.36 10.65 26.70
C LYS A 584 4.43 9.50 27.15
N ILE A 585 4.11 8.55 26.27
CA ILE A 585 3.12 7.47 26.50
C ILE A 585 3.63 6.40 27.48
#